data_AF-A0A963JJU4-F1
#
_entry.id   AF-A0A963JJU4-F1
#
_cell.length_a   1.000
_cell.length_b   1.000
_cell.length_c   1.000
_cell.angle_alpha   90.00
_cell.angle_beta   90.00
_cell.angle_gamma   90.00
#
_symmetry.space_group_name_H-M   'P 1'
#
loop_
_entity.id
_entity.type
_entity.pdbx_description
1 polymer ?
#
loop_
_entity_poly.entity_id
_entity_poly.type
_entity_poly.pdbx_seq_one_letter_code
_entity_poly.pdbx_strand_id
1 'polypeptide(L)' 'RAEVWPVHQRAAELGGMLRTGLEDTFYLPGGERAGGNGALIDALAACARRAGREVASPAEARVMLGLGRAG' A
#
# COMPACT_ATOMS: atom_id res chain seq x y z
N ARG A 1 11.35 -12.82 4.60
CA ARG A 1 10.44 -12.09 3.66
C ARG A 1 10.92 -10.65 3.44
N ALA A 2 12.21 -10.45 3.12
CA ALA A 2 12.80 -9.12 2.92
C ALA A 2 12.32 -8.43 1.62
N GLU A 3 11.71 -9.20 0.70
CA GLU A 3 11.48 -8.77 -0.68
C GLU A 3 10.13 -8.07 -0.92
N VAL A 4 9.27 -7.95 0.10
CA VAL A 4 7.91 -7.42 -0.11
C VAL A 4 7.94 -5.94 -0.53
N TRP A 5 8.83 -5.13 0.06
CA TRP A 5 8.91 -3.70 -0.19
C TRP A 5 9.40 -3.34 -1.61
N PRO A 6 10.45 -4.00 -2.16
CA PRO A 6 10.79 -3.85 -3.58
C PRO A 6 9.62 -4.20 -4.52
N VAL A 7 8.85 -5.25 -4.21
CA VAL A 7 7.68 -5.63 -5.00
C VAL A 7 6.59 -4.55 -4.93
N HIS A 8 6.32 -3.98 -3.76
CA HIS A 8 5.38 -2.86 -3.63
C HIS A 8 5.80 -1.65 -4.46
N GLN A 9 7.07 -1.27 -4.40
CA GLN A 9 7.58 -0.14 -5.16
C GLN A 9 7.44 -0.40 -6.66
N ARG A 10 7.81 -1.59 -7.13
CA ARG A 10 7.71 -1.94 -8.55
C ARG A 10 6.26 -2.01 -9.03
N ALA A 11 5.36 -2.57 -8.22
CA ALA A 11 3.93 -2.58 -8.53
C ALA A 11 3.36 -1.17 -8.64
N ALA A 12 3.80 -0.24 -7.78
CA ALA A 12 3.36 1.15 -7.84
C ALA A 12 3.81 1.85 -9.12
N GLU A 13 5.06 1.67 -9.53
CA GLU A 13 5.64 2.23 -10.77
C GLU A 13 4.94 1.72 -12.03
N LEU A 14 4.48 0.46 -12.00
CA LEU A 14 3.75 -0.17 -13.10
C LEU A 14 2.25 0.19 -13.11
N GLY A 15 1.79 1.04 -12.18
CA GLY A 15 0.38 1.46 -12.08
C GLY A 15 -0.53 0.45 -11.37
N GLY A 16 0.01 -0.58 -10.72
CA GLY A 16 -0.74 -1.60 -10.00
C GLY A 16 -1.34 -1.12 -8.67
N MET A 17 -2.26 -1.90 -8.12
CA MET A 17 -2.77 -1.68 -6.75
C MET A 17 -1.82 -2.30 -5.72
N LEU A 18 -1.76 -1.72 -4.53
CA LEU A 18 -0.87 -2.16 -3.46
C LEU A 18 -1.68 -2.78 -2.31
N ARG A 19 -1.07 -3.72 -1.58
CA ARG A 19 -1.62 -4.37 -0.39
C ARG A 19 -0.52 -4.59 0.64
N THR A 20 -0.80 -4.31 1.90
CA THR A 20 0.09 -4.66 3.02
C THR A 20 -0.74 -4.92 4.26
N GLY A 21 -0.10 -5.51 5.28
CA GLY A 21 -0.63 -5.74 6.61
C GLY A 21 0.30 -6.66 7.39
N LEU A 22 0.07 -6.80 8.69
CA LEU A 22 0.81 -7.75 9.53
C LEU A 22 0.63 -9.20 9.05
N GLU A 23 -0.42 -9.48 8.29
CA GLU A 23 -0.64 -10.72 7.53
C GLU A 23 0.48 -11.01 6.51
N ASP A 24 1.01 -9.95 5.89
CA ASP A 24 2.03 -10.03 4.86
C ASP A 24 3.43 -9.92 5.48
N THR A 25 3.67 -8.92 6.34
CA THR A 25 4.99 -8.67 6.92
C THR A 25 4.91 -8.02 8.30
N PHE A 26 5.86 -8.36 9.17
CA PHE A 26 6.05 -7.69 10.45
C PHE A 26 7.09 -6.56 10.41
N TYR A 27 7.73 -6.32 9.26
CA TYR A 27 8.90 -5.45 9.15
C TYR A 27 8.67 -4.29 8.19
N LEU A 28 9.08 -3.09 8.59
CA LEU A 28 9.13 -1.87 7.78
C LEU A 28 10.29 -1.91 6.77
N PRO A 29 10.36 -0.96 5.81
CA PRO A 29 11.40 -0.96 4.78
C PRO A 29 12.84 -0.92 5.32
N GLY A 30 13.06 -0.31 6.49
CA GLY A 30 14.35 -0.26 7.17
C GLY A 30 14.72 -1.55 7.93
N GLY A 31 13.82 -2.54 7.97
CA GLY A 31 14.02 -3.81 8.66
C GLY A 31 13.59 -3.82 10.12
N GLU A 32 13.17 -2.68 10.68
CA GLU A 32 12.58 -2.60 12.01
C GLU A 32 11.18 -3.23 12.06
N ARG A 33 10.77 -3.77 13.21
CA ARG A 33 9.42 -4.32 13.37
C ARG A 33 8.39 -3.19 13.36
N ALA A 34 7.32 -3.37 12.58
CA ALA A 34 6.19 -2.45 12.58
C ALA A 34 5.46 -2.48 13.93
N GLY A 35 5.14 -1.31 14.48
CA GLY A 35 4.32 -1.17 15.69
C GLY A 35 2.85 -1.55 15.48
N GLY A 36 2.42 -1.75 14.23
CA GLY A 36 1.06 -2.13 13.87
C GLY A 36 0.78 -1.91 12.38
N ASN A 37 -0.44 -2.19 11.94
CA ASN A 37 -0.85 -1.99 10.54
C ASN A 37 -0.72 -0.53 10.08
N GLY A 38 -0.94 0.46 10.96
CA GLY A 38 -0.81 1.88 10.61
C GLY A 38 0.57 2.23 10.05
N ALA A 39 1.65 1.78 10.73
CA ALA A 39 3.02 2.01 10.27
C ALA A 39 3.31 1.35 8.90
N LEU A 40 2.72 0.18 8.63
CA LEU A 40 2.83 -0.47 7.33
C LEU A 40 2.08 0.31 6.24
N ILE A 41 0.90 0.83 6.54
CA ILE A 41 0.08 1.64 5.62
C ILE A 41 0.79 2.95 5.28
N ASP A 42 1.40 3.63 6.26
CA ASP A 42 2.17 4.86 6.02
C ASP A 42 3.36 4.61 5.08
N ALA A 43 4.10 3.52 5.31
CA ALA A 43 5.20 3.12 4.46
C ALA A 43 4.73 2.74 3.03
N LEU A 44 3.59 2.05 2.90
CA LEU A 44 3.01 1.69 1.61
C LEU A 44 2.51 2.92 0.84
N ALA A 45 1.87 3.87 1.53
CA ALA A 45 1.45 5.14 0.95
C ALA A 45 2.65 5.95 0.44
N ALA A 46 3.78 5.94 1.16
CA ALA A 46 5.02 6.55 0.68
C ALA A 46 5.55 5.88 -0.61
N CYS A 47 5.39 4.55 -0.76
CA CYS A 47 5.73 3.85 -2.02
C CYS A 47 4.90 4.36 -3.20
N ALA A 48 3.59 4.51 -3.01
CA ALA A 48 2.70 5.07 -4.03
C ALA A 48 3.09 6.50 -4.42
N ARG A 49 3.34 7.37 -3.43
CA ARG A 49 3.75 8.77 -3.68
C ARG A 49 5.09 8.89 -4.39
N ARG A 50 6.08 8.05 -4.06
CA ARG A 50 7.36 8.00 -4.80
C ARG A 50 7.20 7.60 -6.26
N ALA A 51 6.16 6.84 -6.59
CA ALA A 51 5.80 6.51 -7.97
C ALA A 51 4.91 7.59 -8.64
N GLY A 52 4.73 8.76 -8.01
CA GLY A 52 3.91 9.85 -8.55
C GLY A 52 2.40 9.60 -8.47
N ARG A 53 1.95 8.76 -7.53
CA ARG A 53 0.53 8.38 -7.37
C ARG A 53 0.01 8.81 -6.00
N GLU A 54 -1.28 9.14 -5.94
CA GLU A 54 -1.98 9.43 -4.69
C GLU A 54 -2.81 8.23 -4.21
N VAL A 55 -3.06 8.20 -2.90
CA VAL A 55 -3.87 7.16 -2.26
C VAL A 55 -5.35 7.47 -2.45
N ALA A 56 -6.08 6.57 -3.09
CA ALA A 56 -7.52 6.70 -3.26
C ALA A 56 -8.25 6.63 -1.91
N SER A 57 -9.22 7.52 -1.72
CA SER A 57 -10.22 7.41 -0.67
C SER A 57 -11.06 6.13 -0.85
N PRO A 58 -11.75 5.66 0.22
CA PRO A 58 -12.67 4.54 0.09
C PRO A 58 -13.77 4.76 -0.96
N ALA A 59 -14.24 6.00 -1.14
CA ALA A 59 -15.25 6.35 -2.15
C ALA A 59 -14.69 6.21 -3.58
N GLU A 60 -13.49 6.73 -3.84
CA GLU A 60 -12.80 6.59 -5.13
C GLU A 60 -12.50 5.11 -5.43
N ALA A 61 -12.02 4.36 -4.44
CA ALA A 61 -11.73 2.94 -4.59
C ALA A 61 -12.98 2.13 -4.99
N ARG A 62 -14.16 2.42 -4.41
CA ARG A 62 -15.42 1.77 -4.83
C ARG A 62 -15.77 2.04 -6.28
N VAL A 63 -15.57 3.27 -6.74
CA VAL A 63 -15.80 3.62 -8.16
C VAL A 63 -14.81 2.88 -9.06
N MET A 64 -13.51 2.90 -8.73
CA MET A 64 -12.47 2.21 -9.50
C MET A 64 -12.68 0.69 -9.60
N LEU A 65 -13.21 0.08 -8.53
CA LEU A 65 -13.46 -1.36 -8.45
C LEU A 65 -14.86 -1.77 -8.93
N GLY A 66 -15.69 -0.83 -9.39
CA GLY A 66 -17.05 -1.12 -9.85
C GLY A 66 -18.00 -1.58 -8.75
N LEU A 67 -17.73 -1.25 -7.48
CA LEU A 67 -18.49 -1.74 -6.31
C LEU A 67 -19.77 -0.95 -5.99
N GLY A 68 -20.15 0.04 -6.81
CA GLY A 68 -21.39 0.82 -6.63
C GLY A 68 -21.40 1.69 -5.36
N ARG A 69 -22.32 2.68 -5.32
CA ARG A 69 -22.32 3.85 -4.40
C ARG A 69 -21.89 3.54 -2.95
N ALA A 70 -20.90 4.30 -2.47
CA ALA A 70 -20.70 4.51 -1.03
C ALA A 70 -22.00 5.08 -0.45
N GLY A 71 -22.57 4.39 0.53
CA GLY A 71 -23.59 4.96 1.41
C GLY A 71 -22.98 6.02 2.31
#